data_AF-A0A8X6Y4R5-F1
#
_entry.id   AF-A0A8X6Y4R5-F1
#
_cell.length_a   1.000
_cell.length_b   1.000
_cell.length_c   1.000
_cell.angle_alpha   90.00
_cell.angle_beta   90.00
_cell.angle_gamma   90.00
#
_symmetry.space_group_name_H-M   'P 1'
#
loop_
_entity.id
_entity.type
_entity.pdbx_description
1 polymer ?
#
loop_
_entity_poly.entity_id
_entity_poly.type
_entity_poly.pdbx_seq_one_letter_code
_entity_poly.pdbx_strand_id
1 'polypeptide(L)'
;MHCSVFIKLCKAFVFATLAVTAFASLHVPVHHAPQPYKFGYSIKDHHGEQHREESGNGGHAVRGSYGFTDARGIRREVHYVADHGGLWLRSRPTNPEQPTRTQAAVHSILKPPRTWRICWSSRIGICWSRRPIGYAGLEELD
;
A
#
# COMPACT_ATOMS: atom_id res chain seq x y z
N MET A 1 53.13 35.54 22.75
CA MET A 1 52.33 34.45 23.37
C MET A 1 50.89 34.37 22.86
N HIS A 2 50.30 35.44 22.32
CA HIS A 2 48.88 35.46 21.92
C HIS A 2 48.58 34.73 20.58
N CYS A 3 49.53 34.66 19.64
CA CYS A 3 49.33 34.04 18.32
C CYS A 3 49.21 32.49 18.37
N SER A 4 50.06 31.82 19.16
CA SER A 4 50.03 30.35 19.30
C SER A 4 48.74 29.85 19.97
N VAL A 5 48.19 30.63 20.91
CA VAL A 5 46.91 30.33 21.57
C VAL A 5 45.75 30.50 20.60
N PHE A 6 45.77 31.54 19.77
CA PHE A 6 44.75 31.79 18.75
C PHE A 6 44.67 30.66 17.70
N ILE A 7 45.83 30.17 17.26
CA ILE A 7 45.91 29.09 16.26
C ILE A 7 45.36 27.76 16.83
N LYS A 8 45.64 27.47 18.11
CA LYS A 8 45.10 26.28 18.79
C LYS A 8 43.58 26.35 18.94
N LEU A 9 43.04 27.51 19.30
CA LEU A 9 41.60 27.73 19.42
C LEU A 9 40.87 27.61 18.08
N CYS A 10 41.44 28.17 17.00
CA CYS A 10 40.88 28.03 15.66
C CYS A 10 40.83 26.57 15.20
N LYS A 11 41.92 25.81 15.41
CA LYS A 11 41.94 24.37 15.07
C LYS A 11 40.93 23.56 15.87
N ALA A 12 40.78 23.85 17.17
CA ALA A 12 39.81 23.18 18.02
C ALA A 12 38.36 23.48 17.57
N PHE A 13 38.06 24.73 17.20
CA PHE A 13 36.74 25.13 16.73
C PHE A 13 36.40 24.47 15.38
N VAL A 14 37.34 24.44 14.43
CA VAL A 14 37.17 23.77 13.13
C VAL A 14 36.95 22.26 13.29
N PHE A 15 37.69 21.61 14.21
CA PHE A 15 37.45 20.19 14.50
C PHE A 15 36.11 19.94 15.17
N ALA A 16 35.68 20.83 16.08
CA ALA A 16 34.39 20.71 16.74
C ALA A 16 33.22 20.86 15.75
N THR A 17 33.28 21.83 14.82
CA THR A 17 32.23 22.00 13.82
C THR A 17 32.18 20.85 12.81
N LEU A 18 33.33 20.31 12.39
CA LEU A 18 33.39 19.11 11.56
C LEU A 18 32.85 17.86 12.27
N ALA A 19 33.14 17.70 13.57
CA ALA A 19 32.60 16.59 14.35
C ALA A 19 31.07 16.68 14.52
N VAL A 20 30.54 17.88 14.81
CA VAL A 20 29.09 18.09 14.97
C VAL A 20 28.34 17.82 13.65
N THR A 21 28.86 18.27 12.51
CA THR A 21 28.23 18.03 11.19
C THR A 21 28.26 16.56 10.78
N ALA A 22 29.33 15.83 11.09
CA ALA A 22 29.42 14.40 10.84
C ALA A 22 28.43 13.59 11.70
N PHE A 23 28.32 13.92 13.00
CA PHE A 23 27.36 13.27 13.90
C PHE A 23 25.91 13.58 13.54
N ALA A 24 25.59 14.81 13.12
CA ALA A 24 24.25 15.20 12.71
C ALA A 24 23.77 14.45 11.44
N SER A 25 24.71 13.99 10.61
CA SER A 25 24.41 13.25 9.37
C SER A 25 24.28 11.74 9.59
N LEU A 26 24.49 11.24 10.82
CA LEU A 26 24.39 9.82 11.17
C LEU A 26 22.92 9.42 11.42
N HIS A 27 22.06 9.65 10.44
CA HIS A 27 20.68 9.15 10.51
C HIS A 27 20.69 7.69 10.05
N VAL A 28 20.64 6.75 11.01
CA VAL A 28 20.44 5.32 10.72
C VAL A 28 18.96 5.13 10.39
N PRO A 29 18.58 4.81 9.13
CA PRO A 29 17.20 4.52 8.80
C PRO A 29 16.78 3.24 9.53
N VAL A 30 15.85 3.36 10.47
CA VAL A 30 15.24 2.20 11.11
C VAL A 30 14.23 1.60 10.13
N HIS A 31 14.62 0.52 9.45
CA HIS A 31 13.71 -0.25 8.62
C HIS A 31 12.87 -1.19 9.48
N HIS A 32 11.61 -0.82 9.75
CA HIS A 32 10.67 -1.72 10.41
C HIS A 32 10.12 -2.72 9.37
N ALA A 33 10.37 -4.01 9.60
CA ALA A 33 9.69 -5.06 8.85
C ALA A 33 8.17 -5.00 9.15
N PRO A 34 7.30 -5.31 8.17
CA PRO A 34 5.86 -5.35 8.42
C PRO A 34 5.54 -6.39 9.48
N GLN A 35 4.75 -6.01 10.49
CA GLN A 35 4.36 -6.92 11.57
C GLN A 35 3.10 -7.71 11.18
N PRO A 36 2.95 -8.96 11.64
CA PRO A 36 1.71 -9.69 11.50
C PRO A 36 0.56 -8.97 12.20
N TYR A 37 -0.64 -9.03 11.60
CA TYR A 37 -1.84 -8.45 12.19
C TYR A 37 -3.05 -9.35 11.96
N LYS A 38 -4.08 -9.14 12.78
CA LYS A 38 -5.38 -9.78 12.61
C LYS A 38 -6.47 -8.86 13.13
N PHE A 39 -7.51 -8.63 12.32
CA PHE A 39 -8.68 -7.86 12.73
C PHE A 39 -9.95 -8.43 12.12
N GLY A 40 -11.10 -8.08 12.69
CA GLY A 40 -12.39 -8.45 12.16
C GLY A 40 -13.52 -7.77 12.90
N TYR A 41 -14.70 -7.76 12.28
CA TYR A 41 -15.93 -7.26 12.89
C TYR A 41 -17.11 -8.15 12.49
N SER A 42 -18.16 -8.09 13.29
CA SER A 42 -19.45 -8.75 13.03
C SER A 42 -20.56 -7.82 13.50
N ILE A 43 -21.52 -7.57 12.62
CA ILE A 43 -22.67 -6.70 12.84
C ILE A 43 -23.91 -7.54 12.59
N LYS A 44 -24.84 -7.53 13.54
CA LYS A 44 -26.13 -8.19 13.43
C LYS A 44 -27.23 -7.20 13.77
N ASP A 45 -28.17 -7.01 12.85
CA ASP A 45 -29.33 -6.15 13.03
C ASP A 45 -30.61 -6.86 12.55
N HIS A 46 -31.75 -6.17 12.63
CA HIS A 46 -33.03 -6.71 12.17
C HIS A 46 -33.15 -6.87 10.65
N HIS A 47 -32.26 -6.23 9.89
CA HIS A 47 -32.26 -6.19 8.43
C HIS A 47 -31.22 -7.13 7.81
N GLY A 48 -30.32 -7.72 8.61
CA GLY A 48 -29.32 -8.66 8.15
C GLY A 48 -28.15 -8.88 9.09
N GLU A 49 -27.13 -9.56 8.56
CA GLU A 49 -25.85 -9.76 9.23
C GLU A 49 -24.71 -9.40 8.29
N GLN A 50 -23.64 -8.81 8.80
CA GLN A 50 -22.43 -8.50 8.04
C GLN A 50 -21.19 -8.87 8.86
N HIS A 51 -20.15 -9.39 8.23
CA HIS A 51 -18.91 -9.72 8.91
C HIS A 51 -17.70 -9.59 8.01
N ARG A 52 -16.57 -9.24 8.62
CA ARG A 52 -15.24 -9.23 7.99
C ARG A 52 -14.22 -9.86 8.91
N GLU A 53 -13.29 -10.62 8.34
CA GLU A 53 -12.05 -11.02 9.00
C GLU A 53 -10.88 -10.86 8.04
N GLU A 54 -9.74 -10.37 8.53
CA GLU A 54 -8.51 -10.23 7.77
C GLU A 54 -7.29 -10.51 8.65
N SER A 55 -6.28 -11.16 8.08
CA SER A 55 -4.99 -11.38 8.71
C SER A 55 -3.85 -11.18 7.71
N GLY A 56 -2.79 -10.52 8.16
CA GLY A 56 -1.53 -10.37 7.43
C GLY A 56 -0.40 -11.06 8.20
N ASN A 57 0.49 -11.77 7.50
CA ASN A 57 1.60 -12.49 8.12
C ASN A 57 2.90 -11.67 8.25
N GLY A 58 2.87 -10.36 7.94
CA GLY A 58 4.05 -9.49 7.89
C GLY A 58 4.96 -9.69 6.66
N GLY A 59 4.77 -10.78 5.90
CA GLY A 59 5.51 -11.13 4.70
C GLY A 59 4.77 -10.79 3.40
N HIS A 60 4.00 -9.71 3.38
CA HIS A 60 3.21 -9.24 2.23
C HIS A 60 2.04 -10.14 1.79
N ALA A 61 1.75 -11.22 2.52
CA ALA A 61 0.55 -12.02 2.30
C ALA A 61 -0.59 -11.57 3.21
N VAL A 62 -1.74 -11.28 2.61
CA VAL A 62 -2.98 -10.91 3.30
C VAL A 62 -4.06 -11.90 2.91
N ARG A 63 -4.80 -12.40 3.89
CA ARG A 63 -5.94 -13.29 3.68
C ARG A 63 -7.11 -12.86 4.53
N GLY A 64 -8.32 -13.09 4.03
CA GLY A 64 -9.51 -12.81 4.81
C GLY A 64 -10.78 -13.24 4.12
N SER A 65 -11.88 -12.87 4.74
CA SER A 65 -13.22 -13.02 4.18
C SER A 65 -14.08 -11.83 4.53
N TYR A 66 -15.07 -11.59 3.68
CA TYR A 66 -16.17 -10.68 3.96
C TYR A 66 -17.46 -11.33 3.50
N GLY A 67 -18.53 -11.13 4.25
CA GLY A 67 -19.83 -11.65 3.91
C GLY A 67 -20.96 -10.88 4.55
N PHE A 68 -22.14 -11.02 3.94
CA PHE A 68 -23.37 -10.49 4.48
C PHE A 68 -24.57 -11.38 4.14
N THR A 69 -25.62 -11.24 4.94
CA THR A 69 -26.92 -11.86 4.75
C THR A 69 -27.97 -10.76 4.68
N ASP A 70 -28.78 -10.74 3.62
CA ASP A 70 -29.87 -9.76 3.49
C ASP A 70 -31.14 -10.20 4.26
N ALA A 71 -32.12 -9.30 4.36
CA ALA A 71 -33.42 -9.58 4.99
C ALA A 71 -34.24 -10.69 4.27
N ARG A 72 -33.89 -11.04 3.04
CA ARG A 72 -34.50 -12.13 2.26
C ARG A 72 -33.78 -13.47 2.50
N GLY A 73 -32.76 -13.50 3.37
CA GLY A 73 -31.96 -14.69 3.68
C GLY A 73 -30.88 -15.00 2.64
N ILE A 74 -30.62 -14.14 1.67
CA ILE A 74 -29.57 -14.34 0.67
C ILE A 74 -28.23 -14.02 1.31
N ARG A 75 -27.39 -15.06 1.44
CA ARG A 75 -26.01 -14.94 1.92
C ARG A 75 -25.04 -14.80 0.75
N ARG A 76 -24.10 -13.87 0.90
CA ARG A 76 -22.92 -13.73 0.03
C ARG A 76 -21.68 -13.75 0.89
N GLU A 77 -20.70 -14.54 0.49
CA GLU A 77 -19.41 -14.63 1.18
C GLU A 77 -18.29 -14.75 0.15
N VAL A 78 -17.21 -14.00 0.36
CA VAL A 78 -16.02 -14.01 -0.48
C VAL A 78 -14.80 -14.22 0.40
N HIS A 79 -14.02 -15.25 0.09
CA HIS A 79 -12.70 -15.47 0.64
C HIS A 79 -11.65 -14.91 -0.32
N TYR A 80 -10.62 -14.26 0.21
CA TYR A 80 -9.55 -13.67 -0.58
C TYR A 80 -8.18 -13.98 -0.02
N VAL A 81 -7.21 -14.09 -0.94
CA VAL A 81 -5.78 -14.22 -0.66
C VAL A 81 -5.05 -13.27 -1.59
N ALA A 82 -4.27 -12.35 -1.03
CA ALA A 82 -3.35 -11.48 -1.73
C ALA A 82 -1.93 -11.86 -1.34
N ASP A 83 -1.14 -12.32 -2.29
CA ASP A 83 0.27 -12.68 -2.11
C ASP A 83 1.12 -12.14 -3.27
N HIS A 84 2.40 -12.52 -3.33
CA HIS A 84 3.30 -12.13 -4.42
C HIS A 84 2.82 -12.62 -5.81
N GLY A 85 1.99 -13.66 -5.86
CA GLY A 85 1.40 -14.20 -7.08
C GLY A 85 0.15 -13.45 -7.55
N GLY A 86 -0.39 -12.53 -6.74
CA GLY A 86 -1.53 -11.69 -7.07
C GLY A 86 -2.71 -11.87 -6.12
N LEU A 87 -3.89 -11.43 -6.56
CA LEU A 87 -5.13 -11.50 -5.79
C LEU A 87 -6.01 -12.65 -6.29
N TRP A 88 -6.36 -13.56 -5.38
CA TRP A 88 -7.22 -14.72 -5.62
C TRP A 88 -8.51 -14.59 -4.81
N LEU A 89 -9.66 -14.66 -5.47
CA LEU A 89 -10.97 -14.61 -4.81
C LEU A 89 -11.74 -15.91 -5.00
N ARG A 90 -12.43 -16.36 -3.95
CA ARG A 90 -13.40 -17.47 -3.98
C ARG A 90 -14.72 -17.00 -3.37
N SER A 91 -15.74 -16.82 -4.21
CA SER A 91 -17.10 -16.57 -3.74
C SER A 91 -17.83 -17.89 -3.42
N ARG A 92 -18.65 -17.85 -2.37
CA ARG A 92 -19.56 -18.95 -2.01
C ARG A 92 -21.00 -18.50 -2.32
N PRO A 93 -21.61 -18.95 -3.43
CA PRO A 93 -23.02 -18.67 -3.69
C PRO A 93 -23.92 -19.54 -2.80
N THR A 94 -25.00 -18.95 -2.28
CA THR A 94 -26.01 -19.65 -1.45
C THR A 94 -27.17 -20.24 -2.27
N ASN A 95 -27.32 -19.88 -3.54
CA ASN A 95 -28.41 -20.37 -4.39
C ASN A 95 -28.00 -21.65 -5.16
N PRO A 96 -28.73 -22.79 -5.05
CA PRO A 96 -28.48 -23.97 -5.87
C PRO A 96 -28.75 -23.78 -7.39
N GLU A 97 -29.44 -22.73 -7.82
CA GLU A 97 -29.80 -22.51 -9.24
C GLU A 97 -28.95 -21.46 -9.99
N GLN A 98 -27.87 -20.92 -9.42
CA GLN A 98 -27.03 -19.95 -10.14
C GLN A 98 -25.70 -20.60 -10.57
N PRO A 99 -25.53 -21.01 -11.85
CA PRO A 99 -24.22 -21.39 -12.35
C PRO A 99 -23.28 -20.20 -12.25
N THR A 100 -22.06 -20.48 -11.80
CA THR A 100 -20.93 -19.57 -11.63
C THR A 100 -20.66 -18.71 -12.88
N ARG A 101 -21.40 -17.61 -13.04
CA ARG A 101 -20.98 -16.43 -13.81
C ARG A 101 -20.35 -15.50 -12.79
N THR A 102 -19.05 -15.29 -12.69
CA THR A 102 -17.98 -15.39 -13.67
C THR A 102 -16.68 -15.35 -12.85
N GLN A 103 -15.83 -16.38 -12.95
CA GLN A 103 -14.46 -16.31 -12.41
C GLN A 103 -13.56 -15.31 -13.18
N ALA A 104 -14.13 -14.55 -14.14
CA ALA A 104 -13.43 -13.59 -14.99
C ALA A 104 -13.77 -12.11 -14.73
N ALA A 105 -14.66 -11.76 -13.78
CA ALA A 105 -15.01 -10.36 -13.50
C ALA A 105 -14.13 -9.69 -12.43
N VAL A 106 -13.33 -10.47 -11.70
CA VAL A 106 -12.44 -9.92 -10.65
C VAL A 106 -11.06 -9.55 -11.20
N HIS A 107 -10.68 -10.09 -12.37
CA HIS A 107 -9.34 -9.85 -12.94
C HIS A 107 -9.13 -8.43 -13.50
N SER A 108 -10.12 -7.52 -13.42
CA SER A 108 -10.07 -6.24 -14.13
C SER A 108 -10.47 -5.04 -13.28
N ILE A 109 -9.82 -4.83 -12.13
CA ILE A 109 -9.83 -3.51 -11.45
C ILE A 109 -8.45 -2.84 -11.48
N LEU A 110 -7.37 -3.60 -11.70
CA LEU A 110 -6.03 -3.05 -11.94
C LEU A 110 -5.67 -3.11 -13.43
N LYS A 111 -6.54 -2.60 -14.31
CA LYS A 111 -6.03 -2.16 -15.60
C LYS A 111 -5.33 -0.84 -15.31
N PRO A 112 -3.99 -0.72 -15.37
CA PRO A 112 -3.38 0.60 -15.30
C PRO A 112 -4.10 1.47 -16.34
N PRO A 113 -4.43 2.74 -16.02
CA PRO A 113 -5.06 3.61 -17.00
C PRO A 113 -4.23 3.50 -18.27
N ARG A 114 -4.90 3.34 -19.43
CA ARG A 114 -4.22 3.38 -20.72
C ARG A 114 -3.40 4.66 -20.69
N THR A 115 -2.08 4.51 -20.53
CA THR A 115 -1.18 5.65 -20.45
C THR A 115 -1.39 6.37 -21.77
N TRP A 116 -2.04 7.52 -21.76
CA TRP A 116 -2.01 8.39 -22.92
C TRP A 116 -0.53 8.65 -23.16
N ARG A 117 0.03 8.05 -24.22
CA ARG A 117 1.33 8.45 -24.73
C ARG A 117 1.12 9.87 -25.24
N ILE A 118 1.36 10.85 -24.38
CA ILE A 118 1.55 12.20 -24.86
C ILE A 118 2.96 12.21 -25.46
N CYS A 119 3.04 11.88 -26.75
CA CYS A 119 4.24 12.06 -27.54
C CYS A 119 4.33 13.55 -27.87
N TRP A 120 4.92 14.35 -26.99
CA TRP A 120 5.38 15.66 -27.42
C TRP A 120 6.54 15.43 -28.38
N SER A 121 6.30 15.68 -29.66
CA SER A 121 7.35 15.74 -30.67
C SER A 121 8.27 16.92 -30.35
N SER A 122 9.36 16.66 -29.63
CA SER A 122 10.59 17.42 -29.81
C SER A 122 11.53 16.58 -30.67
N ARG A 123 12.06 17.21 -31.73
CA ARG A 123 12.80 16.60 -32.84
C ARG A 123 14.15 15.96 -32.46
N ILE A 124 14.39 15.70 -31.18
CA ILE A 124 15.65 15.17 -30.63
C ILE A 124 15.28 14.10 -29.61
N GLY A 125 15.43 12.83 -30.01
CA GLY A 125 14.92 11.67 -29.31
C GLY A 125 15.74 11.29 -28.09
N ILE A 126 15.34 11.76 -26.90
CA ILE A 126 15.72 11.14 -25.61
C ILE A 126 14.50 11.22 -24.67
N CYS A 127 13.89 10.07 -24.36
CA CYS A 127 12.76 9.98 -23.44
C CYS A 127 13.28 9.54 -22.06
N TRP A 128 13.42 10.47 -21.12
CA TRP A 128 13.73 10.14 -19.72
C TRP A 128 12.45 9.78 -18.99
N SER A 129 12.26 8.52 -18.62
CA SER A 129 11.15 8.10 -17.77
C SER A 129 11.48 8.35 -16.29
N ARG A 130 11.07 9.50 -15.75
CA ARG A 130 10.88 9.65 -14.29
C ARG A 130 9.45 9.25 -13.97
N ARG A 131 9.26 8.17 -13.19
CA ARG A 131 7.96 7.85 -12.59
C ARG A 131 7.80 8.68 -11.32
N PRO A 132 6.75 9.51 -11.16
CA PRO A 132 6.27 9.84 -9.82
C PRO A 132 5.26 8.78 -9.39
N ILE A 133 5.48 8.21 -8.20
CA ILE A 133 4.50 7.39 -7.48
C ILE A 133 3.52 8.37 -6.83
N GLY A 134 2.25 8.32 -7.23
CA GLY A 134 1.19 9.12 -6.62
C GLY A 134 -0.17 8.47 -6.83
N TYR A 135 -0.89 8.25 -5.74
CA TYR A 135 -2.30 7.83 -5.74
C TYR A 135 -3.17 9.09 -5.81
N ALA A 136 -3.90 9.28 -6.91
CA ALA A 136 -5.05 10.17 -7.02
C ALA A 136 -6.29 9.25 -7.00
N GLY A 137 -7.29 9.39 -6.15
CA GLY A 137 -8.07 10.59 -5.86
C GLY A 137 -9.51 10.17 -6.14
N LEU A 138 -10.33 10.03 -5.09
CA LEU A 138 -11.76 9.70 -5.19
C LEU A 138 -12.46 10.88 -5.87
N GLU A 139 -13.04 10.65 -7.06
CA GLU A 139 -14.05 11.57 -7.61
C GLU A 139 -15.45 11.06 -7.25
N GLU A 140 -16.14 11.99 -6.62
CA GLU A 140 -17.53 12.11 -6.22
C GLU A 140 -18.48 11.82 -7.41
N LEU A 141 -19.49 10.99 -7.19
CA LEU A 141 -20.56 10.76 -8.16
C LEU A 141 -21.80 11.52 -7.67
N ASP A 142 -22.11 12.62 -8.35
CA ASP A 142 -23.49 13.13 -8.51
C ASP A 142 -24.29 12.21 -9.45
#